data_AF-A0A0S2FHZ4-F1
#
_entry.id   AF-A0A0S2FHZ4-F1
#
_cell.length_a   1.000
_cell.length_b   1.000
_cell.length_c   1.000
_cell.angle_alpha   90.00
_cell.angle_beta   90.00
_cell.angle_gamma   90.00
#
_symmetry.space_group_name_H-M   'P 1'
#
loop_
_entity.id
_entity.type
_entity.pdbx_description
1 polymer ?
#
loop_
_entity_poly.entity_id
_entity_poly.type
_entity_poly.pdbx_seq_one_letter_code
_entity_poly.pdbx_strand_id
1 'polypeptide(L)'
;MPKLQPRSQTNAVGIDYGIQRRVDHAFGGPGWEVQASGESPKSDTRYFSDIRYGTSGRALATAMGYRDRLLRKNGMAEAAPGPDDALGGVVEVSKYGQVLAYTAESRLPSGAVLSKTFRAARRGPAAARMLAVAERKNQLVRAASEMLPHVVSPQLPAEPTAANESLDLREQVRVATEIQRANIAKAKGIHRLPEGSSAGGWRVLVRRKDCRISRFFLDRDFDGAIGAWARAVEFREQL
;
A
#
# COMPACT_ATOMS: atom_id res chain seq x y z
N MET A 1 -25.57 17.08 -13.69
CA MET A 1 -24.43 16.43 -12.98
C MET A 1 -24.82 16.23 -11.52
N PRO A 2 -25.12 15.00 -11.07
CA PRO A 2 -25.53 14.74 -9.69
C PRO A 2 -24.40 15.04 -8.70
N LYS A 3 -24.71 15.82 -7.65
CA LYS A 3 -23.80 16.06 -6.52
C LYS A 3 -23.71 14.77 -5.68
N LEU A 4 -22.64 14.01 -5.85
CA LEU A 4 -22.26 12.97 -4.89
C LEU A 4 -21.87 13.66 -3.58
N GLN A 5 -22.80 13.72 -2.62
CA GLN A 5 -22.50 14.15 -1.26
C GLN A 5 -21.93 12.96 -0.49
N PRO A 6 -20.64 12.99 -0.09
CA PRO A 6 -20.12 12.02 0.86
C PRO A 6 -20.89 12.18 2.18
N ARG A 7 -21.31 11.05 2.78
CA ARG A 7 -22.00 11.01 4.07
C ARG A 7 -21.13 11.67 5.15
N SER A 8 -21.63 12.74 5.76
CA SER A 8 -21.14 13.22 7.05
C SER A 8 -21.47 12.18 8.13
N GLN A 9 -20.49 11.85 8.97
CA GLN A 9 -20.68 10.99 10.13
C GLN A 9 -20.54 11.84 11.38
N THR A 10 -21.67 12.29 11.91
CA THR A 10 -21.76 12.91 13.23
C THR A 10 -21.82 11.85 14.31
N ASN A 11 -20.91 11.91 15.29
CA ASN A 11 -20.82 10.98 16.41
C ASN A 11 -21.14 11.64 17.77
N ALA A 12 -21.30 10.80 18.80
CA ALA A 12 -21.75 11.13 20.16
C ALA A 12 -20.90 12.15 20.94
N VAL A 13 -19.73 12.56 20.43
CA VAL A 13 -18.85 13.60 21.02
C VAL A 13 -18.88 14.90 20.18
N GLY A 14 -19.79 15.01 19.21
CA GLY A 14 -19.98 16.23 18.41
C GLY A 14 -18.85 16.57 17.45
N ILE A 15 -17.84 15.71 17.30
CA ILE A 15 -16.72 15.93 16.36
C ILE A 15 -17.11 15.39 14.98
N ASP A 16 -17.34 16.29 14.01
CA ASP A 16 -17.58 15.94 12.61
C ASP A 16 -16.26 15.95 11.83
N TYR A 17 -16.02 14.87 11.09
CA TYR A 17 -14.89 14.72 10.18
C TYR A 17 -15.40 14.66 8.75
N GLY A 18 -15.86 15.81 8.27
CA GLY A 18 -16.39 15.97 6.93
C GLY A 18 -15.30 15.87 5.87
N ILE A 19 -15.58 15.14 4.79
CA ILE A 19 -14.82 15.23 3.53
C ILE A 19 -15.72 15.95 2.54
N GLN A 20 -15.26 17.02 1.92
CA GLN A 20 -16.06 17.75 0.94
C GLN A 20 -15.26 18.07 -0.33
N ARG A 21 -15.95 18.08 -1.46
CA ARG A 21 -15.38 18.52 -2.73
C ARG A 21 -15.34 20.05 -2.74
N ARG A 22 -14.16 20.64 -2.94
CA ARG A 22 -14.01 22.09 -3.13
C ARG A 22 -13.46 22.37 -4.53
N VAL A 23 -13.91 23.49 -5.08
CA VAL A 23 -13.37 24.07 -6.30
C VAL A 23 -12.66 25.35 -5.87
N ASP A 24 -11.50 25.19 -5.24
CA ASP A 24 -10.70 26.32 -4.80
C ASP A 24 -9.52 26.52 -5.75
N HIS A 25 -9.50 27.67 -6.42
CA HIS A 25 -8.46 28.01 -7.39
C HIS A 25 -7.13 28.36 -6.71
N ALA A 26 -7.15 28.79 -5.45
CA ALA A 26 -5.93 29.14 -4.71
C ALA A 26 -4.99 27.95 -4.50
N PHE A 27 -5.52 26.72 -4.54
CA PHE A 27 -4.79 25.50 -4.26
C PHE A 27 -4.55 24.62 -5.49
N GLY A 28 -4.55 25.22 -6.68
CA GLY A 28 -4.28 24.49 -7.92
C GLY A 28 -5.49 23.68 -8.41
N GLY A 29 -6.69 24.23 -8.30
CA GLY A 29 -7.90 23.68 -8.91
C GLY A 29 -8.69 22.71 -8.02
N PRO A 30 -9.65 21.97 -8.61
CA PRO A 30 -10.59 21.12 -7.87
C PRO A 30 -9.90 20.07 -6.98
N GLY A 31 -10.53 19.73 -5.87
CA GLY A 31 -9.94 18.81 -4.89
C GLY A 31 -10.86 18.50 -3.73
N TRP A 32 -10.31 17.83 -2.73
CA TRP A 32 -11.03 17.37 -1.54
C TRP A 32 -10.49 18.05 -0.29
N GLU A 33 -11.37 18.51 0.57
CA GLU A 33 -11.04 19.08 1.86
C GLU A 33 -11.50 18.13 2.96
N VAL A 34 -10.64 17.88 3.93
CA VAL A 34 -10.98 17.20 5.18
C VAL A 34 -11.02 18.25 6.27
N GLN A 35 -12.18 18.41 6.90
CA GLN A 35 -12.38 19.32 8.02
C GLN A 35 -12.61 18.48 9.27
N ALA A 36 -11.74 18.65 10.26
CA ALA A 36 -11.92 18.11 11.60
C ALA A 36 -12.41 19.24 12.51
N SER A 37 -13.70 19.28 12.77
CA SER A 37 -14.30 20.21 13.74
C SER A 37 -14.57 19.46 15.03
N GLY A 38 -13.79 19.76 16.08
CA GLY A 38 -14.08 19.34 17.45
C GLY A 38 -14.33 20.53 18.37
N GLU A 39 -14.55 20.29 19.66
CA GLU A 39 -14.75 21.35 20.67
C GLU A 39 -13.55 22.29 20.82
N SER A 40 -12.38 21.92 20.29
CA SER A 40 -11.23 22.80 20.26
C SER A 40 -11.43 23.96 19.27
N PRO A 41 -11.10 25.21 19.63
CA PRO A 41 -11.28 26.40 18.78
C PRO A 41 -10.42 26.41 17.50
N LYS A 42 -9.65 25.35 17.24
CA LYS A 42 -8.83 25.18 16.04
C LYS A 42 -9.39 24.04 15.21
N SER A 43 -10.13 24.38 14.15
CA SER A 43 -10.48 23.42 13.11
C SER A 43 -9.21 23.05 12.33
N ASP A 44 -8.82 21.78 12.36
CA ASP A 44 -7.77 21.30 11.45
C ASP A 44 -8.40 21.07 10.09
N THR A 45 -7.93 21.80 9.09
CA THR A 45 -8.46 21.74 7.73
C THR A 45 -7.32 21.46 6.78
N ARG A 46 -7.50 20.43 5.95
CA ARG A 46 -6.47 20.00 5.00
C ARG A 46 -7.04 19.75 3.62
N TYR A 47 -6.35 20.28 2.61
CA TYR A 47 -6.75 20.20 1.22
C TYR A 47 -5.92 19.20 0.40
N PHE A 48 -6.60 18.48 -0.49
CA PHE A 48 -6.09 17.44 -1.36
C PHE A 48 -6.50 17.74 -2.82
N SER A 49 -5.70 18.52 -3.54
CA SER A 49 -5.98 18.94 -4.92
C SER A 49 -5.83 17.80 -5.93
N ASP A 50 -6.69 17.72 -6.94
CA ASP A 50 -6.59 16.73 -8.01
C ASP A 50 -5.26 16.81 -8.77
N ILE A 51 -4.73 18.03 -8.99
CA ILE A 51 -3.46 18.23 -9.71
C ILE A 51 -2.30 17.59 -8.96
N ARG A 52 -2.18 17.83 -7.65
CA ARG A 52 -1.09 17.27 -6.82
C ARG A 52 -1.15 15.74 -6.74
N TYR A 53 -2.35 15.16 -6.70
CA TYR A 53 -2.56 13.72 -6.56
C TYR A 53 -2.83 13.00 -7.89
N GLY A 54 -2.75 13.72 -9.01
CA GLY A 54 -2.89 13.23 -10.38
C GLY A 54 -4.34 13.03 -10.85
N THR A 55 -5.23 12.55 -9.98
CA THR A 55 -6.65 12.34 -10.30
C THR A 55 -7.57 12.62 -9.11
N SER A 56 -8.84 12.93 -9.39
CA SER A 56 -9.89 13.11 -8.37
C SER A 56 -10.07 11.89 -7.46
N GLY A 57 -10.04 10.69 -8.01
CA GLY A 57 -10.16 9.45 -7.23
C GLY A 57 -9.00 9.23 -6.26
N ARG A 58 -7.76 9.52 -6.69
CA ARG A 58 -6.58 9.44 -5.80
C ARG A 58 -6.60 10.51 -4.71
N ALA A 59 -7.02 11.73 -5.05
CA ALA A 59 -7.18 12.80 -4.09
C ALA A 59 -8.23 12.43 -3.02
N LEU A 60 -9.37 11.84 -3.41
CA LEU A 60 -10.40 11.36 -2.49
C LEU A 60 -9.89 10.24 -1.58
N ALA A 61 -9.25 9.21 -2.15
CA ALA A 61 -8.71 8.09 -1.37
C ALA A 61 -7.68 8.58 -0.34
N THR A 62 -6.86 9.56 -0.71
CA THR A 62 -5.89 10.17 0.21
C THR A 62 -6.59 10.98 1.31
N ALA A 63 -7.63 11.74 0.97
CA ALA A 63 -8.44 12.49 1.94
C ALA A 63 -9.12 11.55 2.95
N MET A 64 -9.70 10.43 2.48
CA MET A 64 -10.26 9.38 3.34
C MET A 64 -9.20 8.79 4.29
N GLY A 65 -8.03 8.41 3.77
CA GLY A 65 -6.94 7.90 4.60
C GLY A 65 -6.42 8.92 5.62
N TYR A 66 -6.44 10.22 5.31
CA TYR A 66 -6.12 11.27 6.27
C TYR A 66 -7.18 11.37 7.37
N ARG A 67 -8.47 11.40 6.99
CA ARG A 67 -9.59 11.41 7.94
C ARG A 67 -9.52 10.23 8.91
N ASP A 68 -9.35 9.03 8.39
CA ASP A 68 -9.33 7.82 9.20
C ASP A 68 -8.12 7.79 10.16
N ARG A 69 -6.99 8.40 9.75
CA ARG A 69 -5.83 8.62 10.63
C ARG A 69 -6.15 9.59 11.77
N LEU A 70 -6.87 10.68 11.50
CA LEU A 70 -7.30 11.61 12.54
C LEU A 70 -8.25 10.93 13.54
N LEU A 71 -9.21 10.16 13.04
CA LEU A 71 -10.11 9.36 13.87
C LEU A 71 -9.36 8.38 14.77
N ARG A 72 -8.36 7.66 14.23
CA ARG A 72 -7.49 6.77 15.03
C ARG A 72 -6.68 7.53 16.07
N LYS A 73 -6.06 8.66 15.70
CA LYS A 73 -5.24 9.47 16.62
C LYS A 73 -6.06 9.94 17.82
N ASN A 74 -7.34 10.23 17.60
CA ASN A 74 -8.24 10.73 18.64
C ASN A 74 -8.95 9.59 19.39
N GLY A 75 -8.55 8.33 19.20
CA GLY A 75 -9.10 7.17 19.90
C GLY A 75 -10.53 6.80 19.48
N MET A 76 -10.98 7.28 18.31
CA MET A 76 -12.40 7.32 17.92
C MET A 76 -12.77 6.32 16.81
N ALA A 77 -11.86 5.46 16.37
CA ALA A 77 -12.16 4.40 15.42
C ALA A 77 -11.77 3.03 15.97
N GLU A 78 -12.76 2.19 16.23
CA GLU A 78 -12.61 0.74 16.16
C GLU A 78 -12.40 0.41 14.66
N ALA A 79 -11.20 -0.05 14.32
CA ALA A 79 -10.65 0.09 12.98
C ALA A 79 -11.41 -0.73 11.91
N ALA A 80 -12.11 -0.05 11.00
CA ALA A 80 -12.25 -0.58 9.65
C ALA A 80 -10.89 -0.47 8.95
N PRO A 81 -10.28 -1.58 8.49
CA PRO A 81 -8.99 -1.55 7.80
C PRO A 81 -9.11 -0.71 6.52
N GLY A 82 -8.12 0.15 6.27
CA GLY A 82 -8.05 0.91 5.03
C GLY A 82 -7.91 0.00 3.80
N PRO A 83 -8.17 0.51 2.59
CA PRO A 83 -8.11 -0.29 1.36
C PRO A 83 -6.71 -0.87 1.05
N ASP A 84 -5.63 -0.25 1.57
CA ASP A 84 -4.25 -0.78 1.50
C ASP A 84 -3.87 -1.69 2.70
N ASP A 85 -4.76 -1.80 3.68
CA ASP A 85 -4.70 -2.71 4.84
C ASP A 85 -5.67 -3.90 4.65
N ALA A 86 -6.05 -4.22 3.40
CA ALA A 86 -7.11 -5.20 3.09
C ALA A 86 -6.91 -6.60 3.69
N LEU A 87 -5.69 -6.92 4.13
CA LEU A 87 -5.39 -8.06 4.99
C LEU A 87 -5.13 -7.57 6.41
N GLY A 88 -6.18 -7.12 7.10
CA GLY A 88 -6.09 -6.71 8.50
C GLY A 88 -5.31 -7.76 9.30
N GLY A 89 -4.39 -7.32 10.16
CA GLY A 89 -3.45 -8.20 10.89
C GLY A 89 -1.99 -8.10 10.43
N VAL A 90 -1.63 -7.23 9.49
CA VAL A 90 -0.22 -6.84 9.27
C VAL A 90 0.02 -5.49 9.96
N VAL A 91 0.91 -5.48 10.94
CA VAL A 91 1.27 -4.30 11.74
C VAL A 91 2.65 -3.81 11.33
N GLU A 92 2.74 -2.53 10.96
CA GLU A 92 4.02 -1.86 10.75
C GLU A 92 4.62 -1.42 12.09
N VAL A 93 5.85 -1.83 12.36
CA VAL A 93 6.63 -1.40 13.52
C VAL A 93 7.63 -0.35 13.05
N SER A 94 7.42 0.90 13.47
CA SER A 94 8.29 2.03 13.14
C SER A 94 8.85 2.70 14.40
N LYS A 95 10.04 3.29 14.28
CA LYS A 95 10.68 4.09 15.33
C LYS A 95 11.34 5.30 14.69
N TYR A 96 11.04 6.49 15.20
CA TYR A 96 11.58 7.76 14.66
C TYR A 96 11.34 7.95 13.15
N GLY A 97 10.16 7.54 12.65
CA GLY A 97 9.81 7.64 11.24
C GLY A 97 10.49 6.60 10.33
N GLN A 98 11.34 5.74 10.88
CA GLN A 98 11.96 4.64 10.15
C GLN A 98 11.19 3.35 10.39
N VAL A 99 10.85 2.64 9.31
CA VAL A 99 10.23 1.31 9.39
C VAL A 99 11.27 0.29 9.84
N LEU A 100 11.04 -0.35 10.99
CA LEU A 100 11.92 -1.37 11.54
C LEU A 100 11.51 -2.78 11.11
N ALA A 101 10.20 -3.06 11.12
CA ALA A 101 9.67 -4.36 10.79
C ALA A 101 8.19 -4.34 10.40
N TYR A 102 7.73 -5.43 9.81
CA TYR A 102 6.31 -5.73 9.63
C TYR A 102 5.99 -7.03 10.36
N THR A 103 4.92 -7.04 11.15
CA THR A 103 4.47 -8.21 11.91
C THR A 103 3.12 -8.69 11.37
N ALA A 104 3.04 -9.96 10.98
CA ALA A 104 1.79 -10.62 10.64
C ALA A 104 1.23 -11.32 11.88
N GLU A 105 0.04 -10.93 12.31
CA GLU A 105 -0.65 -11.44 13.49
C GLU A 105 -2.04 -11.99 13.15
N SER A 106 -2.34 -13.17 13.68
CA SER A 106 -3.64 -13.85 13.55
C SER A 106 -4.07 -14.45 14.87
N ARG A 107 -5.34 -14.23 15.25
CA ARG A 107 -5.96 -14.94 16.37
C ARG A 107 -6.73 -16.15 15.84
N LEU A 108 -6.47 -17.31 16.41
CA LEU A 108 -7.16 -18.56 16.13
C LEU A 108 -8.42 -18.67 16.99
N PRO A 109 -9.42 -19.49 16.59
CA PRO A 109 -10.64 -19.73 17.38
C PRO A 109 -10.34 -20.31 18.77
N SER A 110 -9.27 -21.10 18.89
CA SER A 110 -8.75 -21.62 20.17
C SER A 110 -8.24 -20.53 21.12
N GLY A 111 -8.16 -19.27 20.67
CA GLY A 111 -7.61 -18.14 21.42
C GLY A 111 -6.10 -17.99 21.26
N ALA A 112 -5.42 -18.93 20.62
CA ALA A 112 -3.99 -18.82 20.32
C ALA A 112 -3.70 -17.71 19.30
N VAL A 113 -2.54 -17.06 19.43
CA VAL A 113 -2.11 -15.98 18.53
C VAL A 113 -0.91 -16.44 17.71
N LEU A 114 -1.06 -16.52 16.39
CA LEU A 114 0.03 -16.72 15.45
C LEU A 114 0.65 -15.37 15.12
N SER A 115 1.93 -15.19 15.43
CA SER A 115 2.65 -13.95 15.13
C SER A 115 4.00 -14.24 14.46
N LYS A 116 4.34 -13.44 13.46
CA LYS A 116 5.66 -13.53 12.80
C LYS A 116 6.12 -12.17 12.30
N THR A 117 7.36 -11.83 12.61
CA THR A 117 7.94 -10.52 12.31
C THR A 117 9.02 -10.59 11.23
N PHE A 118 8.94 -9.68 10.27
CA PHE A 118 9.87 -9.51 9.16
C PHE A 118 10.59 -8.17 9.29
N ARG A 119 11.90 -8.21 9.60
CA ARG A 119 12.71 -7.00 9.79
C ARG A 119 13.06 -6.34 8.46
N ALA A 120 12.76 -5.04 8.35
CA ALA A 120 13.08 -4.22 7.19
C ALA A 120 14.60 -4.11 6.97
N ALA A 121 15.39 -4.05 8.04
CA ALA A 121 16.85 -3.94 7.96
C ALA A 121 17.53 -5.09 7.18
N ARG A 122 16.94 -6.29 7.15
CA ARG A 122 17.53 -7.45 6.45
C ARG A 122 17.10 -7.58 4.99
N ARG A 123 15.93 -7.07 4.63
CA ARG A 123 15.27 -7.38 3.34
C ARG A 123 14.81 -6.13 2.57
N GLY A 124 14.85 -4.95 3.18
CA GLY A 124 14.19 -3.74 2.71
C GLY A 124 12.74 -3.65 3.20
N PRO A 125 12.18 -2.44 3.38
CA PRO A 125 10.80 -2.24 3.83
C PRO A 125 9.76 -2.91 2.92
N ALA A 126 9.88 -2.72 1.61
CA ALA A 126 8.95 -3.28 0.63
C ALA A 126 8.90 -4.83 0.67
N ALA A 127 10.07 -5.49 0.68
CA ALA A 127 10.12 -6.94 0.73
C ALA A 127 9.66 -7.50 2.08
N ALA A 128 9.98 -6.81 3.19
CA ALA A 128 9.49 -7.19 4.51
C ALA A 128 7.95 -7.11 4.59
N ARG A 129 7.35 -6.04 4.03
CA ARG A 129 5.90 -5.89 3.94
C ARG A 129 5.27 -7.01 3.12
N MET A 130 5.79 -7.29 1.92
CA MET A 130 5.28 -8.37 1.06
C MET A 130 5.30 -9.73 1.77
N LEU A 131 6.37 -10.04 2.52
CA LEU A 131 6.47 -11.29 3.27
C LEU A 131 5.49 -11.35 4.43
N ALA A 132 5.27 -10.24 5.14
CA ALA A 132 4.25 -10.19 6.19
C ALA A 132 2.84 -10.41 5.63
N VAL A 133 2.53 -9.82 4.47
CA VAL A 133 1.25 -10.03 3.77
C VAL A 133 1.08 -11.50 3.35
N ALA A 134 2.12 -12.11 2.77
CA ALA A 134 2.09 -13.53 2.39
C ALA A 134 1.91 -14.45 3.60
N GLU A 135 2.62 -14.19 4.70
CA GLU A 135 2.47 -14.94 5.94
C GLU A 135 1.07 -14.80 6.53
N ARG A 136 0.50 -13.59 6.51
CA ARG A 136 -0.87 -13.35 6.99
C ARG A 136 -1.89 -14.18 6.20
N LYS A 137 -1.75 -14.27 4.88
CA LYS A 137 -2.59 -15.15 4.05
C LYS A 137 -2.46 -16.62 4.50
N ASN A 138 -1.25 -17.09 4.74
CA ASN A 138 -1.01 -18.45 5.21
C ASN A 138 -1.61 -18.70 6.60
N GLN A 139 -1.49 -17.74 7.52
CA GLN A 139 -2.09 -17.85 8.86
C GLN A 139 -3.62 -17.90 8.79
N LEU A 140 -4.26 -17.15 7.88
CA LEU A 140 -5.71 -17.20 7.66
C LEU A 140 -6.17 -18.56 7.13
N VAL A 141 -5.41 -19.17 6.21
CA VAL A 141 -5.68 -20.53 5.73
C VAL A 141 -5.61 -21.54 6.89
N ARG A 142 -4.58 -21.45 7.74
CA ARG A 142 -4.45 -22.30 8.94
C ARG A 142 -5.60 -22.11 9.93
N ALA A 143 -5.99 -20.86 10.17
CA ALA A 143 -7.12 -20.54 11.03
C ALA A 143 -8.44 -21.12 10.49
N ALA A 144 -8.65 -21.04 9.18
CA ALA A 144 -9.81 -21.64 8.54
C ALA A 144 -9.81 -23.18 8.64
N SER A 145 -8.65 -23.82 8.50
CA SER A 145 -8.52 -25.28 8.68
C SER A 145 -8.86 -25.74 10.11
N GLU A 146 -8.57 -24.92 11.12
CA GLU A 146 -8.92 -25.21 12.53
C GLU A 146 -10.41 -25.00 12.83
N MET A 147 -11.09 -24.11 12.09
CA MET A 147 -12.53 -23.88 12.22
C MET A 147 -13.39 -24.99 11.61
N LEU A 148 -12.85 -25.73 10.64
CA LEU A 148 -13.56 -26.88 10.11
C LEU A 148 -13.60 -27.94 11.21
N PRO A 149 -14.80 -28.35 11.67
CA PRO A 149 -14.91 -29.43 12.64
C PRO A 149 -14.16 -30.63 12.08
N HIS A 150 -13.40 -31.28 12.95
CA HIS A 150 -12.70 -32.52 12.66
C HIS A 150 -13.72 -33.58 12.25
N VAL A 151 -14.17 -33.54 10.98
CA VAL A 151 -14.92 -34.62 10.37
C VAL A 151 -13.92 -35.75 10.37
N VAL A 152 -14.17 -36.73 11.24
CA VAL A 152 -13.38 -37.96 11.38
C VAL A 152 -13.15 -38.51 9.98
N SER A 153 -11.97 -38.24 9.42
CA SER A 153 -11.58 -38.80 8.14
C SER A 153 -11.37 -40.31 8.36
N PRO A 154 -12.05 -41.17 7.58
CA PRO A 154 -11.77 -42.59 7.56
C PRO A 154 -10.29 -42.79 7.23
N GLN A 155 -9.62 -43.66 7.98
CA GLN A 155 -8.24 -44.05 7.77
C GLN A 155 -8.02 -44.46 6.31
N LEU A 156 -7.30 -43.62 5.56
CA LEU A 156 -6.72 -43.94 4.26
C LEU A 156 -5.20 -43.69 4.33
N PRO A 157 -4.40 -44.50 3.62
CA PRO A 157 -2.99 -44.70 3.92
C PRO A 157 -2.07 -43.65 3.30
N ALA A 158 -0.98 -43.39 4.05
CA ALA A 158 0.33 -42.82 3.67
C ALA A 158 0.37 -41.43 3.00
N GLU A 159 1.02 -40.52 3.73
CA GLU A 159 1.38 -39.15 3.37
C GLU A 159 2.17 -39.00 2.05
N PRO A 160 2.02 -37.85 1.37
CA PRO A 160 3.10 -37.23 0.61
C PRO A 160 3.63 -35.97 1.34
N THR A 161 4.87 -36.10 1.80
CA THR A 161 5.93 -35.10 2.04
C THR A 161 5.65 -33.64 1.65
N ALA A 162 5.34 -32.80 2.65
CA ALA A 162 5.15 -31.34 2.55
C ALA A 162 6.45 -30.51 2.35
N ALA A 163 7.57 -31.13 1.96
CA ALA A 163 8.86 -30.43 1.80
C ALA A 163 9.00 -29.69 0.44
N ASN A 164 8.15 -30.00 -0.55
CA ASN A 164 8.35 -29.54 -1.93
C ASN A 164 7.78 -28.15 -2.26
N GLU A 165 6.82 -27.61 -1.49
CA GLU A 165 6.19 -26.31 -1.82
C GLU A 165 7.09 -25.09 -1.51
N SER A 166 8.07 -25.24 -0.60
CA SER A 166 8.93 -24.14 -0.18
C SER A 166 10.08 -23.82 -1.16
N LEU A 167 10.46 -24.81 -1.98
CA LEU A 167 11.44 -24.65 -3.08
C LEU A 167 10.79 -23.95 -4.28
N ASP A 168 9.54 -24.29 -4.59
CA ASP A 168 8.77 -23.74 -5.70
C ASP A 168 8.60 -22.21 -5.60
N LEU A 169 8.25 -21.69 -4.43
CA LEU A 169 8.13 -20.23 -4.20
C LEU A 169 9.44 -19.45 -4.40
N ARG A 170 10.59 -20.03 -4.02
CA ARG A 170 11.89 -19.36 -4.20
C ARG A 170 12.31 -19.33 -5.67
N GLU A 171 12.02 -20.41 -6.38
CA GLU A 171 12.29 -20.53 -7.80
C GLU A 171 11.37 -19.62 -8.63
N GLN A 172 10.08 -19.55 -8.29
CA GLN A 172 9.14 -18.60 -8.88
C GLN A 172 9.57 -17.15 -8.67
N VAL A 173 10.04 -16.77 -7.48
CA VAL A 173 10.57 -15.43 -7.23
C VAL A 173 11.83 -15.17 -8.06
N ARG A 174 12.72 -16.15 -8.20
CA ARG A 174 13.93 -16.03 -9.05
C ARG A 174 13.55 -15.81 -10.50
N VAL A 175 12.67 -16.64 -11.05
CA VAL A 175 12.18 -16.58 -12.44
C VAL A 175 11.46 -15.25 -12.70
N ALA A 176 10.59 -14.81 -11.79
CA ALA A 176 9.91 -13.52 -11.91
C ALA A 176 10.90 -12.34 -11.91
N THR A 177 11.92 -12.39 -11.06
CA THR A 177 12.96 -11.36 -10.99
C THR A 177 13.80 -11.33 -12.27
N GLU A 178 14.07 -12.49 -12.88
CA GLU A 178 14.87 -12.64 -14.09
C GLU A 178 14.11 -12.19 -15.35
N ILE A 179 12.84 -12.57 -15.48
CA ILE A 179 11.92 -12.04 -16.50
C ILE A 179 11.81 -10.52 -16.37
N GLN A 180 11.72 -9.99 -15.15
CA GLN A 180 11.64 -8.55 -14.93
C GLN A 180 12.94 -7.83 -15.31
N ARG A 181 14.11 -8.38 -15.00
CA ARG A 181 15.41 -7.86 -15.47
C ARG A 181 15.52 -7.87 -17.00
N ALA A 182 15.06 -8.93 -17.65
CA ALA A 182 15.03 -9.02 -19.11
C ALA A 182 14.08 -7.99 -19.74
N ASN A 183 12.93 -7.74 -19.10
CA ASN A 183 11.96 -6.74 -19.55
C ASN A 183 12.45 -5.30 -19.32
N ILE A 184 13.15 -5.05 -18.22
CA ILE A 184 13.85 -3.80 -17.92
C ILE A 184 14.83 -3.44 -19.04
N ALA A 185 15.62 -4.41 -19.52
CA ALA A 185 16.62 -4.18 -20.56
C ALA A 185 16.01 -3.84 -21.93
N LYS A 186 14.76 -4.25 -22.19
CA LYS A 186 14.09 -4.10 -23.50
C LYS A 186 13.18 -2.87 -23.60
N ALA A 187 12.94 -2.15 -22.51
CA ALA A 187 12.03 -1.00 -22.50
C ALA A 187 12.67 0.23 -23.18
N LYS A 188 12.54 0.35 -24.50
CA LYS A 188 13.06 1.46 -25.33
C LYS A 188 12.73 2.84 -24.72
N GLY A 189 13.76 3.62 -24.37
CA GLY A 189 13.56 4.96 -23.81
C GLY A 189 13.25 4.99 -22.31
N ILE A 190 13.39 3.88 -21.59
CA ILE A 190 13.47 3.88 -20.12
C ILE A 190 14.89 3.50 -19.73
N HIS A 191 15.55 4.34 -18.94
CA HIS A 191 16.95 4.19 -18.56
C HIS A 191 17.09 4.18 -17.05
N ARG A 192 17.87 3.24 -16.52
CA ARG A 192 18.27 3.26 -15.11
C ARG A 192 19.26 4.42 -14.90
N LEU A 193 19.11 5.16 -13.82
CA LEU A 193 20.09 6.16 -13.41
C LEU A 193 21.33 5.47 -12.80
N PRO A 194 22.54 6.02 -12.99
CA PRO A 194 23.76 5.44 -12.42
C PRO A 194 23.68 5.40 -10.89
N GLU A 195 24.20 4.33 -10.28
CA GLU A 195 24.18 4.15 -8.82
C GLU A 195 25.00 5.21 -8.06
N GLY A 196 25.89 5.94 -8.74
CA GLY A 196 26.64 7.08 -8.18
C GLY A 196 25.92 8.43 -8.25
N SER A 197 24.73 8.51 -8.84
CA SER A 197 23.90 9.71 -8.76
C SER A 197 23.20 9.75 -7.39
N SER A 198 23.06 10.94 -6.81
CA SER A 198 22.59 11.16 -5.43
C SER A 198 21.19 10.60 -5.10
N ALA A 199 20.47 10.07 -6.10
CA ALA A 199 19.30 9.23 -5.91
C ALA A 199 19.19 8.21 -7.06
N GLY A 200 19.27 6.91 -6.74
CA GLY A 200 18.94 5.84 -7.69
C GLY A 200 17.50 6.00 -8.21
N GLY A 201 17.26 5.58 -9.46
CA GLY A 201 15.96 5.80 -10.11
C GLY A 201 15.93 5.40 -11.57
N TRP A 202 14.83 5.78 -12.23
CA TRP A 202 14.59 5.58 -13.65
C TRP A 202 14.32 6.91 -14.34
N ARG A 203 14.77 7.03 -15.58
CA ARG A 203 14.48 8.15 -16.48
C ARG A 203 13.73 7.63 -17.69
N VAL A 204 12.56 8.19 -17.95
CA VAL A 204 11.84 8.00 -19.20
C VAL A 204 12.24 9.11 -20.16
N LEU A 205 12.64 8.72 -21.36
CA LEU A 205 13.06 9.59 -22.45
C LEU A 205 12.35 9.18 -23.74
N VAL A 206 11.40 10.00 -24.17
CA VAL A 206 10.64 9.78 -25.41
C VAL A 206 10.85 10.97 -26.34
N ARG A 207 11.15 10.68 -27.61
CA ARG A 207 11.23 11.68 -28.68
C ARG A 207 9.99 11.55 -29.56
N ARG A 208 9.23 12.63 -29.72
CA ARG A 208 8.07 12.72 -30.61
C ARG A 208 8.26 13.89 -31.54
N LYS A 209 8.24 13.66 -32.86
CA LYS A 209 8.34 14.63 -33.97
C LYS A 209 9.23 15.86 -33.69
N ASP A 210 8.84 16.81 -32.83
CA ASP A 210 9.64 17.99 -32.47
C ASP A 210 9.85 18.24 -30.95
N CYS A 211 9.44 17.33 -30.06
CA CYS A 211 9.61 17.45 -28.61
C CYS A 211 10.32 16.24 -27.97
N ARG A 212 11.10 16.54 -26.92
CA ARG A 212 11.76 15.55 -26.06
C ARG A 212 11.11 15.58 -24.69
N ILE A 213 10.39 14.53 -24.35
CA ILE A 213 9.78 14.38 -23.03
C ILE A 213 10.77 13.60 -22.15
N SER A 214 11.13 14.19 -21.01
CA SER A 214 12.04 13.59 -20.04
C SER A 214 11.41 13.66 -18.66
N ARG A 215 11.26 12.51 -17.99
CA ARG A 215 10.74 12.43 -16.62
C ARG A 215 11.55 11.46 -15.78
N PHE A 216 11.71 11.78 -14.50
CA PHE A 216 12.48 11.00 -13.53
C PHE A 216 11.53 10.36 -12.51
N PHE A 217 11.84 9.13 -12.14
CA PHE A 217 11.14 8.32 -11.15
C PHE A 217 12.19 7.78 -10.18
N LEU A 218 12.35 8.44 -9.04
CA LEU A 218 13.40 8.11 -8.08
C LEU A 218 12.95 6.96 -7.18
N ASP A 219 13.87 6.06 -6.83
CA ASP A 219 13.56 4.89 -6.02
C ASP A 219 12.95 5.27 -4.66
N ARG A 220 13.45 6.35 -4.05
CA ARG A 220 12.99 6.84 -2.74
C ARG A 220 11.54 7.33 -2.74
N ASP A 221 11.02 7.74 -3.90
CA ASP A 221 9.68 8.34 -4.02
C ASP A 221 8.61 7.28 -4.37
N PHE A 222 9.03 6.08 -4.78
CA PHE A 222 8.15 5.06 -5.34
C PHE A 222 8.47 3.66 -4.81
N ASP A 223 8.63 3.52 -3.50
CA ASP A 223 8.80 2.22 -2.81
C ASP A 223 9.98 1.38 -3.32
N GLY A 224 11.04 2.03 -3.76
CA GLY A 224 12.27 1.42 -4.27
C GLY A 224 12.31 1.26 -5.80
N ALA A 225 13.29 0.50 -6.27
CA ALA A 225 13.57 0.35 -7.70
C ALA A 225 12.40 -0.22 -8.52
N ILE A 226 11.63 -1.13 -7.93
CA ILE A 226 10.52 -1.82 -8.59
C ILE A 226 9.34 -0.87 -8.79
N GLY A 227 8.93 -0.15 -7.74
CA GLY A 227 7.79 0.78 -7.86
C GLY A 227 8.14 1.98 -8.75
N ALA A 228 9.38 2.48 -8.68
CA ALA A 228 9.87 3.51 -9.58
C ALA A 228 9.87 3.04 -11.06
N TRP A 229 10.23 1.78 -11.32
CA TRP A 229 10.17 1.20 -12.67
C TRP A 229 8.74 1.08 -13.18
N ALA A 230 7.82 0.55 -12.36
CA ALA A 230 6.42 0.39 -12.73
C ALA A 230 5.78 1.73 -13.13
N ARG A 231 6.09 2.81 -12.39
CA ARG A 231 5.62 4.17 -12.73
C ARG A 231 6.25 4.73 -14.00
N ALA A 232 7.53 4.42 -14.25
CA ALA A 232 8.19 4.81 -15.48
C ALA A 232 7.55 4.14 -16.71
N VAL A 233 7.17 2.86 -16.60
CA VAL A 233 6.44 2.13 -17.65
C VAL A 233 5.06 2.73 -17.89
N GLU A 234 4.27 2.89 -16.82
CA GLU A 234 2.91 3.48 -16.88
C GLU A 234 2.93 4.87 -17.54
N PHE A 235 3.88 5.73 -17.15
CA PHE A 235 4.03 7.05 -17.75
C PHE A 235 4.41 6.98 -19.23
N ARG A 236 5.28 6.05 -19.63
CA ARG A 236 5.69 5.90 -21.03
C ARG A 236 4.52 5.44 -21.91
N GLU A 237 3.67 4.54 -21.41
CA GLU A 237 2.50 4.04 -22.15
C GLU A 237 1.43 5.12 -22.33
N GLN A 238 1.38 6.11 -21.42
CA GLN A 238 0.48 7.27 -21.52
C GLN A 238 0.97 8.36 -22.47
N LEU A 239 2.25 8.34 -22.87
CA LEU A 239 2.81 9.32 -23.80
C LEU A 239 2.46 8.95 -25.23
#